data_AF-A0A175WC87-F1
#
_entry.id   AF-A0A175WC87-F1
#
_cell.length_a   1.000
_cell.length_b   1.000
_cell.length_c   1.000
_cell.angle_alpha   90.00
_cell.angle_beta   90.00
_cell.angle_gamma   90.00
#
_symmetry.space_group_name_H-M   'P 1'
#
loop_
_entity.id
_entity.type
_entity.pdbx_description
1 polymer ?
#
loop_
_entity_poly.entity_id
_entity_poly.type
_entity_poly.pdbx_seq_one_letter_code
_entity_poly.pdbx_strand_id
1 'polypeptide(L)'
;MASSLSQYLELFGAYYDVKQHTAAVRFFTFQTLRIPHTCCGDPRAVFSDLRNFNAGCYDTEEIEDEHAYELALLEELVSEFEGEITAIVQDIDRGVFGVADFWRHRWVDRVRETLGRLEGNSLSDGERREAESIGVTWEDLEQELWDSEEEENRHDRRTWDYWVYELEKIERNG
;
A
#
# COMPACT_ATOMS: atom_id res chain seq x y z
N MET A 1 11.59 0.43 12.71
CA MET A 1 11.89 1.82 12.28
C MET A 1 10.59 2.43 11.82
N ALA A 2 10.23 3.62 12.28
CA ALA A 2 9.03 4.32 11.83
C ALA A 2 9.17 4.59 10.31
N SER A 3 8.17 4.21 9.50
CA SER A 3 8.22 4.43 8.05
C SER A 3 8.42 5.91 7.73
N SER A 4 8.98 6.21 6.56
CA SER A 4 9.05 7.57 6.01
C SER A 4 7.69 8.29 6.17
N LEU A 5 6.61 7.61 5.81
CA LEU A 5 5.24 8.11 5.97
C LEU A 5 4.89 8.53 7.42
N SER A 6 5.22 7.72 8.43
CA SER A 6 4.87 8.05 9.82
C SER A 6 5.60 9.31 10.33
N GLN A 7 6.87 9.52 9.96
CA GLN A 7 7.58 10.77 10.28
C GLN A 7 6.97 11.96 9.55
N TYR A 8 6.62 11.80 8.28
CA TYR A 8 5.91 12.83 7.53
C TYR A 8 4.59 13.22 8.20
N LEU A 9 3.80 12.25 8.65
CA LEU A 9 2.53 12.50 9.33
C LEU A 9 2.70 13.11 10.72
N GLU A 10 3.77 12.80 11.46
CA GLU A 10 4.09 13.51 12.71
C GLU A 10 4.38 15.00 12.47
N LEU A 11 5.05 15.33 11.36
CA LEU A 11 5.42 16.70 11.02
C LEU A 11 4.27 17.49 10.38
N PHE A 12 3.50 16.84 9.50
CA PHE A 12 2.55 17.52 8.61
C PHE A 12 1.12 16.99 8.72
N GLY A 13 0.88 15.88 9.42
CA GLY A 13 -0.43 15.24 9.51
C GLY A 13 -1.50 16.12 10.18
N ALA A 14 -1.08 17.11 10.98
CA ALA A 14 -1.97 18.11 11.57
C ALA A 14 -2.54 19.11 10.56
N TYR A 15 -1.92 19.26 9.38
CA TYR A 15 -2.43 20.14 8.31
C TYR A 15 -3.43 19.46 7.40
N TYR A 16 -3.61 18.15 7.56
CA TYR A 16 -4.51 17.38 6.73
C TYR A 16 -5.91 17.34 7.31
N ASP A 17 -6.88 17.59 6.44
CA ASP A 17 -8.28 17.37 6.76
C ASP A 17 -8.61 15.87 6.71
N VAL A 18 -9.83 15.53 7.18
CA VAL A 18 -10.32 14.15 7.16
C VAL A 18 -10.25 13.55 5.75
N LYS A 19 -10.55 14.33 4.70
CA LYS A 19 -10.58 13.81 3.33
C LYS A 19 -9.21 13.38 2.83
N GLN A 20 -8.17 14.11 3.21
CA GLN A 20 -6.79 13.76 2.86
C GLN A 20 -6.34 12.50 3.59
N HIS A 21 -6.70 12.35 4.87
CA HIS A 21 -6.42 11.11 5.61
C HIS A 21 -7.15 9.90 5.04
N THR A 22 -8.44 10.03 4.70
CA THR A 22 -9.20 8.93 4.09
C THR A 22 -8.68 8.58 2.70
N ALA A 23 -8.30 9.57 1.89
CA ALA A 23 -7.67 9.33 0.58
C ALA A 23 -6.33 8.58 0.73
N ALA A 24 -5.50 8.97 1.71
CA ALA A 24 -4.26 8.27 2.01
C ALA A 24 -4.51 6.83 2.47
N VAL A 25 -5.49 6.59 3.35
CA VAL A 25 -5.90 5.23 3.77
C VAL A 25 -6.22 4.38 2.56
N ARG A 26 -7.06 4.89 1.66
CA ARG A 26 -7.47 4.16 0.46
C ARG A 26 -6.29 3.86 -0.45
N PHE A 27 -5.45 4.85 -0.73
CA PHE A 27 -4.27 4.71 -1.58
C PHE A 27 -3.29 3.67 -1.02
N PHE A 28 -2.86 3.83 0.24
CA PHE A 28 -1.87 2.92 0.82
C PHE A 28 -2.42 1.50 0.98
N THR A 29 -3.70 1.35 1.31
CA THR A 29 -4.33 0.02 1.43
C THR A 29 -4.43 -0.65 0.06
N PHE A 30 -4.84 0.07 -0.99
CA PHE A 30 -4.87 -0.42 -2.37
C PHE A 30 -3.47 -0.90 -2.82
N GLN A 31 -2.46 -0.05 -2.63
CA GLN A 31 -1.08 -0.36 -3.02
C GLN A 31 -0.53 -1.56 -2.25
N THR A 32 -0.87 -1.68 -0.95
CA THR A 32 -0.38 -2.79 -0.12
C THR A 32 -1.03 -4.12 -0.47
N LEU A 33 -2.29 -4.11 -0.90
CA LEU A 33 -2.97 -5.30 -1.43
C LEU A 33 -2.47 -5.69 -2.84
N ARG A 34 -1.52 -4.92 -3.41
CA ARG A 34 -0.92 -5.17 -4.73
C ARG A 34 -1.95 -5.32 -5.85
N ILE A 35 -3.07 -4.62 -5.73
CA ILE A 35 -4.09 -4.60 -6.78
C ILE A 35 -3.51 -3.80 -7.96
N PRO A 36 -3.49 -4.33 -9.18
CA PRO A 36 -2.98 -3.61 -10.34
C PRO A 36 -3.80 -2.36 -10.63
N HIS A 37 -3.13 -1.28 -11.04
CA HIS A 37 -3.82 -0.09 -11.52
C HIS A 37 -4.29 -0.28 -12.96
N THR A 38 -5.55 0.04 -13.25
CA THR A 38 -6.05 0.10 -14.64
C THR A 38 -5.43 1.26 -15.43
N CYS A 39 -5.02 2.35 -14.77
CA CYS A 39 -4.45 3.54 -15.41
C CYS A 39 -3.08 3.28 -16.04
N CYS A 40 -2.34 2.40 -15.40
CA CYS A 40 -0.91 2.38 -15.43
C CYS A 40 -0.60 0.91 -15.66
N GLY A 41 -0.60 0.52 -16.94
CA GLY A 41 -0.39 -0.87 -17.33
C GLY A 41 0.86 -1.44 -16.67
N ASP A 42 0.94 -2.78 -16.55
CA ASP A 42 2.00 -3.47 -15.80
C ASP A 42 3.37 -2.79 -16.04
N PRO A 43 4.04 -2.26 -15.00
CA PRO A 43 5.37 -1.67 -15.14
C PRO A 43 6.38 -2.63 -15.81
N ARG A 44 6.14 -3.95 -15.73
CA ARG A 44 6.96 -4.97 -16.40
C ARG A 44 6.69 -5.07 -17.91
N ALA A 45 5.53 -4.61 -18.39
CA ALA A 45 5.19 -4.57 -19.81
C ALA A 45 5.97 -3.51 -20.60
N VAL A 46 6.67 -2.59 -19.91
CA VAL A 46 7.44 -1.50 -20.56
C VAL A 46 8.58 -2.03 -21.46
N PHE A 47 9.03 -3.28 -21.28
CA PHE A 47 10.05 -3.89 -22.13
C PHE A 47 9.52 -4.70 -23.32
N SER A 48 8.20 -4.88 -23.46
CA SER A 48 7.63 -5.62 -24.58
C SER A 48 6.92 -4.69 -25.56
N ASP A 49 7.65 -4.28 -26.59
CA ASP A 49 7.16 -3.75 -27.86
C ASP A 49 6.33 -2.44 -27.82
N LEU A 50 7.01 -1.36 -28.22
CA LEU A 50 6.51 -0.02 -28.58
C LEU A 50 5.47 0.03 -29.74
N ARG A 51 4.64 -1.00 -29.93
CA ARG A 51 3.60 -1.02 -30.96
C ARG A 51 2.18 -1.25 -30.48
N ASN A 52 1.95 -1.57 -29.21
CA ASN A 52 0.61 -1.59 -28.65
C ASN A 52 0.55 -0.75 -27.37
N PHE A 53 0.31 0.55 -27.55
CA PHE A 53 0.00 1.50 -26.46
C PHE A 53 -1.26 1.13 -25.64
N ASN A 54 -1.94 0.03 -25.99
CA ASN A 54 -3.16 -0.46 -25.35
C ASN A 54 -3.05 -1.92 -24.88
N ALA A 55 -1.87 -2.55 -24.94
CA ALA A 55 -1.70 -3.94 -24.51
C ALA A 55 -1.25 -4.10 -23.06
N GLY A 56 -1.01 -3.00 -22.34
CA GLY A 56 -0.52 -3.05 -20.95
C GLY A 56 -1.56 -2.72 -19.89
N CYS A 57 -2.60 -1.96 -20.22
CA CYS A 57 -3.68 -1.70 -19.26
C CYS A 57 -4.55 -2.95 -19.19
N TYR A 58 -4.59 -3.58 -18.02
CA TYR A 58 -5.59 -4.59 -17.72
C TYR A 58 -6.98 -4.07 -18.07
N ASP A 59 -7.82 -4.92 -18.68
CA ASP A 59 -9.23 -4.58 -18.82
C ASP A 59 -9.83 -4.44 -17.41
N THR A 60 -10.72 -3.46 -17.22
CA THR A 60 -11.34 -3.25 -15.90
C THR A 60 -12.11 -4.49 -15.48
N GLU A 61 -12.76 -5.17 -16.43
CA GLU A 61 -13.46 -6.44 -16.19
C GLU A 61 -12.48 -7.56 -15.78
N GLU A 62 -11.28 -7.61 -16.37
CA GLU A 62 -10.26 -8.62 -16.04
C GLU A 62 -9.72 -8.43 -14.62
N ILE A 63 -9.41 -7.19 -14.20
CA ILE A 63 -9.03 -6.92 -12.80
C ILE A 63 -10.19 -7.20 -11.85
N GLU A 64 -11.41 -6.81 -12.19
CA GLU A 64 -12.58 -7.04 -11.32
C GLU A 64 -12.81 -8.53 -11.05
N ASP A 65 -12.60 -9.39 -12.04
CA ASP A 65 -12.75 -10.83 -11.90
C ASP A 65 -11.54 -11.49 -11.22
N GLU A 66 -10.30 -11.14 -11.62
CA GLU A 66 -9.08 -11.75 -11.07
C GLU A 66 -8.79 -11.32 -9.64
N HIS A 67 -9.08 -10.06 -9.31
CA HIS A 67 -8.82 -9.47 -7.99
C HIS A 67 -10.11 -9.20 -7.19
N ALA A 68 -11.20 -9.90 -7.52
CA ALA A 68 -12.49 -9.73 -6.84
C ALA A 68 -12.37 -9.84 -5.31
N TYR A 69 -11.53 -10.77 -4.84
CA TYR A 69 -11.32 -11.02 -3.42
C TYR A 69 -10.54 -9.88 -2.75
N GLU A 70 -9.45 -9.44 -3.37
CA GLU A 70 -8.62 -8.33 -2.91
C GLU A 70 -9.39 -7.01 -2.92
N LEU A 71 -10.24 -6.78 -3.93
CA LEU A 71 -11.12 -5.61 -4.00
C LEU A 71 -12.17 -5.62 -2.89
N ALA A 72 -12.77 -6.79 -2.59
CA ALA A 72 -13.69 -6.90 -1.45
C ALA A 72 -12.98 -6.63 -0.12
N LEU A 73 -11.76 -7.16 0.03
CA LEU A 73 -10.93 -6.96 1.21
C LEU A 73 -10.47 -5.50 1.35
N LEU A 74 -10.17 -4.83 0.24
CA LEU A 74 -9.87 -3.41 0.20
C LEU A 74 -11.02 -2.60 0.78
N GLU A 75 -12.25 -2.80 0.32
CA GLU A 75 -13.40 -2.04 0.81
C GLU A 75 -13.70 -2.33 2.29
N GLU A 76 -13.51 -3.56 2.75
CA GLU A 76 -13.63 -3.92 4.17
C GLU A 76 -12.62 -3.12 5.02
N LEU A 77 -11.33 -3.19 4.66
CA LEU A 77 -10.26 -2.52 5.38
C LEU A 77 -10.40 -1.00 5.31
N VAL A 78 -10.71 -0.45 4.14
CA VAL A 78 -10.89 0.99 3.97
C VAL A 78 -12.08 1.47 4.79
N SER A 79 -13.20 0.75 4.81
CA SER A 79 -14.35 1.14 5.63
C SER A 79 -14.02 1.12 7.13
N GLU A 80 -13.26 0.12 7.60
CA GLU A 80 -12.75 0.03 8.97
C GLU A 80 -11.85 1.23 9.30
N PHE A 81 -10.83 1.45 8.48
CA PHE A 81 -9.82 2.47 8.68
C PHE A 81 -10.32 3.91 8.53
N GLU A 82 -11.19 4.18 7.55
CA GLU A 82 -11.78 5.50 7.35
C GLU A 82 -12.64 5.91 8.57
N GLY A 83 -13.38 4.97 9.15
CA GLY A 83 -14.12 5.20 10.39
C GLY A 83 -13.22 5.56 11.56
N GLU A 84 -12.13 4.81 11.74
CA GLU A 84 -11.17 5.05 12.83
C GLU A 84 -10.39 6.35 12.67
N ILE A 85 -9.84 6.63 11.48
CA ILE A 85 -9.06 7.85 11.26
C ILE A 85 -9.94 9.10 11.31
N THR A 86 -11.19 9.01 10.84
CA THR A 86 -12.15 10.11 10.97
C THR A 86 -12.43 10.41 12.44
N ALA A 87 -12.66 9.38 13.26
CA ALA A 87 -12.86 9.55 14.69
C ALA A 87 -11.64 10.18 15.38
N ILE A 88 -10.42 9.77 14.99
CA ILE A 88 -9.17 10.33 15.54
C ILE A 88 -8.99 11.80 15.16
N VAL A 89 -9.22 12.17 13.90
CA VAL A 89 -9.04 13.55 13.42
C VAL A 89 -10.09 14.48 14.02
N GLN A 90 -11.29 13.99 14.31
CA GLN A 90 -12.36 14.76 14.97
C GLN A 90 -12.17 14.87 16.49
N ASP A 91 -11.40 13.96 17.09
CA ASP A 91 -11.08 13.97 18.52
C ASP A 91 -9.93 14.96 18.80
N ILE A 92 -10.30 16.13 19.33
CA ILE A 92 -9.37 17.22 19.66
C ILE A 92 -8.29 16.76 20.64
N ASP A 93 -8.59 15.80 21.53
CA ASP A 93 -7.64 15.35 22.55
C ASP A 93 -6.55 14.44 21.99
N ARG A 94 -6.80 13.77 20.86
CA ARG A 94 -5.83 12.85 20.23
C ARG A 94 -4.79 13.57 19.38
N GLY A 95 -5.21 14.60 18.65
CA GLY A 95 -4.35 15.41 17.77
C GLY A 95 -3.46 14.57 16.82
N VAL A 96 -2.28 15.11 16.49
CA VAL A 96 -1.34 14.48 15.54
C VAL A 96 -0.77 13.16 16.04
N PHE A 97 -0.64 12.98 17.36
CA PHE A 97 -0.13 11.74 17.95
C PHE A 97 -1.08 10.58 17.69
N GLY A 98 -2.39 10.80 17.79
CA GLY A 98 -3.38 9.77 17.45
C GLY A 98 -3.32 9.34 15.99
N VAL A 99 -3.14 10.30 15.07
CA VAL A 99 -2.98 10.00 13.63
C VAL A 99 -1.70 9.18 13.41
N ALA A 100 -0.58 9.60 13.97
CA ALA A 100 0.69 8.90 13.80
C ALA A 100 0.68 7.50 14.47
N ASP A 101 -0.08 7.32 15.56
CA ASP A 101 -0.27 6.03 16.22
C ASP A 101 -1.13 5.08 15.37
N PHE A 102 -2.22 5.60 14.79
CA PHE A 102 -3.05 4.87 13.83
C PHE A 102 -2.21 4.31 12.68
N TRP A 103 -1.39 5.14 12.04
CA TRP A 103 -0.59 4.68 10.92
C TRP A 103 0.50 3.69 11.32
N ARG A 104 1.15 3.87 12.49
CA ARG A 104 2.27 3.02 12.92
C ARG A 104 1.85 1.65 13.43
N HIS A 105 0.72 1.58 14.13
CA HIS A 105 0.31 0.37 14.80
C HIS A 105 -0.96 -0.13 14.16
N ARG A 106 -2.03 0.66 14.20
CA ARG A 106 -3.35 0.17 13.80
C ARG A 106 -3.42 -0.27 12.34
N TRP A 107 -3.03 0.59 11.41
CA TRP A 107 -3.04 0.28 9.98
C TRP A 107 -1.99 -0.79 9.66
N VAL A 108 -0.73 -0.60 10.08
CA VAL A 108 0.37 -1.56 9.81
C VAL A 108 0.04 -2.95 10.33
N ASP A 109 -0.43 -3.09 11.58
CA ASP A 109 -0.66 -4.39 12.20
C ASP A 109 -1.84 -5.11 11.55
N ARG A 110 -2.93 -4.38 11.26
CA ARG A 110 -4.12 -4.96 10.59
C ARG A 110 -3.82 -5.36 9.14
N VAL A 111 -3.02 -4.56 8.43
CA VAL A 111 -2.60 -4.90 7.07
C VAL A 111 -1.64 -6.09 7.07
N ARG A 112 -0.68 -6.16 8.00
CA ARG A 112 0.20 -7.33 8.16
C ARG A 112 -0.57 -8.60 8.48
N GLU A 113 -1.54 -8.52 9.39
CA GLU A 113 -2.43 -9.65 9.68
C GLU A 113 -3.16 -10.11 8.41
N THR A 114 -3.63 -9.15 7.61
CA THR A 114 -4.36 -9.44 6.37
C THR A 114 -3.46 -10.08 5.32
N LEU A 115 -2.29 -9.50 5.05
CA LEU A 115 -1.31 -10.07 4.13
C LEU A 115 -0.86 -11.46 4.57
N GLY A 116 -0.61 -11.65 5.86
CA GLY A 116 -0.25 -12.96 6.39
C GLY A 116 -1.33 -14.03 6.16
N ARG A 117 -2.62 -13.63 6.11
CA ARG A 117 -3.71 -14.54 5.73
C ARG A 117 -3.74 -14.81 4.22
N LEU A 118 -3.45 -13.82 3.38
CA LEU A 118 -3.38 -13.97 1.92
C LEU A 118 -2.25 -14.88 1.48
N GLU A 119 -1.08 -14.76 2.12
CA GLU A 119 0.10 -15.60 1.89
C GLU A 119 -0.12 -17.07 2.26
N GLY A 120 -1.28 -17.41 2.82
CA GLY A 120 -1.55 -18.78 3.23
C GLY A 120 -0.73 -19.21 4.45
N ASN A 121 -0.28 -18.28 5.30
CA ASN A 121 0.35 -18.66 6.58
C ASN A 121 -0.59 -19.46 7.51
N SER A 122 -1.89 -19.44 7.21
CA SER A 122 -2.90 -20.29 7.86
C SER A 122 -3.17 -21.63 7.14
N LEU A 123 -2.58 -21.88 5.97
CA LEU A 123 -2.71 -23.16 5.27
C LEU A 123 -2.01 -24.25 6.06
N SER A 124 -2.63 -25.41 6.14
CA SER A 124 -1.97 -26.58 6.70
C SER A 124 -0.79 -27.01 5.82
N ASP A 125 0.21 -27.69 6.40
CA ASP A 125 1.32 -28.29 5.64
C ASP A 125 0.83 -29.19 4.49
N GLY A 126 -0.36 -29.77 4.61
CA GLY A 126 -1.00 -30.58 3.57
C GLY A 126 -1.40 -29.72 2.37
N GLU A 127 -2.19 -28.67 2.61
CA GLU A 127 -2.64 -27.73 1.56
C GLU A 127 -1.45 -27.03 0.90
N ARG A 128 -0.44 -26.64 1.69
CA ARG A 128 0.76 -26.01 1.16
C ARG A 128 1.52 -26.91 0.19
N ARG A 129 1.68 -28.20 0.52
CA ARG A 129 2.32 -29.18 -0.37
C ARG A 129 1.49 -29.49 -1.62
N GLU A 130 0.16 -29.47 -1.50
CA GLU A 130 -0.73 -29.67 -2.64
C GLU A 130 -0.63 -28.49 -3.62
N ALA A 131 -0.60 -27.26 -3.11
CA ALA A 131 -0.33 -26.06 -3.89
C ALA A 131 1.07 -26.09 -4.54
N GLU A 132 2.10 -26.47 -3.79
CA GLU A 132 3.46 -26.66 -4.34
C GLU A 132 3.48 -27.72 -5.46
N SER A 133 2.66 -28.77 -5.37
CA SER A 133 2.58 -29.83 -6.39
C SER A 133 2.01 -29.36 -7.73
N ILE A 134 1.17 -28.33 -7.72
CA ILE A 134 0.67 -27.68 -8.94
C ILE A 134 1.55 -26.50 -9.40
N GLY A 135 2.69 -26.28 -8.73
CA GLY A 135 3.70 -25.30 -9.14
C GLY A 135 3.67 -23.97 -8.39
N VAL A 136 2.90 -23.84 -7.31
CA VAL A 136 2.91 -22.62 -6.47
C VAL A 136 4.23 -22.53 -5.71
N THR A 137 4.94 -21.41 -5.87
CA THR A 137 6.14 -21.09 -5.11
C THR A 137 5.87 -19.93 -4.16
N TRP A 138 6.23 -20.10 -2.89
CA TRP A 138 6.08 -19.08 -1.86
C TRP A 138 7.37 -18.26 -1.81
N GLU A 139 7.34 -17.04 -2.35
CA GLU A 139 8.43 -16.07 -2.22
C GLU A 139 8.23 -15.26 -0.93
N ASP A 140 9.30 -15.10 -0.14
CA ASP A 140 9.26 -14.29 1.08
C ASP A 140 9.12 -12.80 0.69
N LEU A 141 7.91 -12.26 0.84
CA LEU A 141 7.54 -10.89 0.47
C LEU A 141 8.34 -9.81 1.21
N GLU A 142 9.00 -10.14 2.32
CA GLU A 142 9.85 -9.21 3.05
C GLU A 142 11.01 -8.67 2.19
N GLN A 143 11.44 -9.41 1.16
CA GLN A 143 12.64 -9.08 0.41
C GLN A 143 12.40 -8.08 -0.73
N GLU A 144 11.22 -8.08 -1.36
CA GLU A 144 10.94 -7.19 -2.50
C GLU A 144 10.71 -5.72 -2.11
N LEU A 145 10.29 -5.43 -0.86
CA LEU A 145 9.92 -4.07 -0.46
C LEU A 145 11.12 -3.10 -0.32
N TRP A 146 12.35 -3.61 -0.30
CA TRP A 146 13.54 -2.81 0.03
C TRP A 146 14.67 -2.79 -1.00
N ASP A 147 14.56 -3.54 -2.10
CA ASP A 147 15.64 -3.72 -3.08
C ASP A 147 15.57 -2.77 -4.30
N SER A 148 14.86 -1.65 -4.19
CA SER A 148 15.03 -0.57 -5.16
C SER A 148 16.32 0.20 -4.83
N GLU A 149 17.37 0.01 -5.64
CA GLU A 149 18.58 0.84 -5.66
C GLU A 149 18.22 2.27 -6.11
N GLU A 150 17.47 2.99 -5.27
CA GLU A 150 16.96 4.31 -5.60
C GLU A 150 17.89 5.42 -5.15
N GLU A 151 17.92 6.51 -5.92
CA GLU A 151 18.68 7.70 -5.59
C GLU A 151 18.42 8.14 -4.14
N GLU A 152 19.50 8.22 -3.37
CA GLU A 152 19.45 8.66 -1.99
C GLU A 152 19.08 10.14 -1.94
N ASN A 153 17.96 10.44 -1.30
CA ASN A 153 17.48 11.80 -1.09
C ASN A 153 18.50 12.60 -0.27
N ARG A 154 19.08 13.64 -0.88
CA ARG A 154 20.15 14.45 -0.29
C ARG A 154 19.63 15.58 0.61
N HIS A 155 18.33 15.79 0.68
CA HIS A 155 17.73 16.81 1.53
C HIS A 155 17.74 16.35 3.00
N ASP A 156 17.72 17.28 3.94
CA ASP A 156 17.62 16.96 5.36
C ASP A 156 16.22 16.40 5.66
N ARG A 157 16.12 15.22 6.30
CA ARG A 157 14.85 14.56 6.68
C ARG A 157 13.88 15.45 7.47
N ARG A 158 14.36 16.55 8.06
CA ARG A 158 13.57 17.52 8.81
C ARG A 158 12.97 18.64 7.96
N THR A 159 13.33 18.75 6.67
CA THR A 159 12.88 19.82 5.79
C THR A 159 11.75 19.36 4.88
N TRP A 160 10.92 20.32 4.46
CA TRP A 160 9.85 20.10 3.49
C TRP A 160 10.36 19.51 2.17
N ASP A 161 11.51 19.98 1.69
CA ASP A 161 12.12 19.52 0.43
C ASP A 161 12.43 18.02 0.44
N TYR A 162 12.85 17.47 1.58
CA TYR A 162 13.06 16.02 1.71
C TYR A 162 11.75 15.26 1.45
N TRP A 163 10.66 15.69 2.09
CA TRP A 163 9.39 14.99 1.97
C TRP A 163 8.70 15.19 0.62
N VAL A 164 8.82 16.37 0.02
CA VAL A 164 8.35 16.58 -1.37
C VAL A 164 9.10 15.65 -2.31
N TYR A 165 10.42 15.51 -2.17
CA TYR A 165 11.19 14.57 -2.97
C TYR A 165 10.71 13.12 -2.77
N GLU A 166 10.51 12.67 -1.52
CA GLU A 166 9.99 11.31 -1.26
C GLU A 166 8.58 11.09 -1.83
N LEU A 167 7.71 12.10 -1.79
CA LEU A 167 6.36 12.03 -2.36
C LEU A 167 6.39 12.03 -3.89
N GLU A 168 7.13 12.94 -4.52
CA GLU A 168 7.31 12.97 -5.98
C GLU A 168 7.93 11.67 -6.50
N LYS A 169 8.80 11.04 -5.69
CA LYS A 169 9.40 9.76 -6.00
C LYS A 169 8.37 8.62 -5.99
N ILE A 170 7.46 8.62 -5.01
CA ILE A 170 6.31 7.69 -5.00
C ILE A 170 5.41 7.94 -6.22
N GLU A 171 5.14 9.21 -6.56
CA GLU A 171 4.31 9.58 -7.72
C GLU A 171 4.96 9.26 -9.08
N ARG A 172 6.28 9.19 -9.17
CA ARG A 172 6.99 8.78 -10.41
C ARG A 172 7.02 7.26 -10.62
N ASN A 173 6.92 6.49 -9.53
CA ASN A 173 7.04 5.04 -9.55
C ASN A 173 5.70 4.31 -9.45
N GLY A 174 4.58 5.02 -9.24
CA GLY A 174 3.21 4.50 -9.31
C GLY A 174 2.56 4.77 -10.66
#